data_AF-A0A848Z8D9-F1
#
_entry.id   AF-A0A848Z8D9-F1
#
_cell.length_a   1.000
_cell.length_b   1.000
_cell.length_c   1.000
_cell.angle_alpha   90.00
_cell.angle_beta   90.00
_cell.angle_gamma   90.00
#
_symmetry.space_group_name_H-M   'P 1'
#
loop_
_entity.id
_entity.type
_entity.pdbx_description
1 polymer ?
#
loop_
_entity_poly.entity_id
_entity_poly.type
_entity_poly.pdbx_seq_one_letter_code
_entity_poly.pdbx_strand_id
1 'polypeptide(L)'
;MPILKPGVDGPNPEDLIMRQTSFVVDDKTVKALEELKVTFGVTTNAAVIRRALALAKVAADNADSEHTITIVRKDKSEQKVLLSG
;
A
#
# COMPACT_ATOMS: atom_id res chain seq x y z
N MET A 1 -48.53 23.78 13.28
CA MET A 1 -47.16 23.24 13.41
C MET A 1 -46.78 22.54 12.11
N PRO A 2 -45.81 23.06 11.33
CA PRO A 2 -45.05 22.23 10.41
C PRO A 2 -43.82 21.67 11.14
N ILE A 3 -43.68 20.35 11.06
CA ILE A 3 -42.55 19.58 11.59
C ILE A 3 -41.36 19.84 10.67
N LEU A 4 -40.33 20.51 11.19
CA LEU A 4 -39.03 20.62 10.53
C LEU A 4 -38.46 19.21 10.39
N LYS A 5 -38.22 18.77 9.16
CA LYS A 5 -37.56 17.49 8.88
C LYS A 5 -36.13 17.52 9.43
N PRO A 6 -35.63 16.42 10.01
CA PRO A 6 -34.25 16.33 10.47
C PRO A 6 -33.31 16.46 9.26
N GLY A 7 -32.24 17.22 9.46
CA GLY A 7 -31.15 17.34 8.51
C GLY A 7 -30.67 15.96 8.08
N VAL A 8 -30.83 15.70 6.79
CA VAL A 8 -30.09 14.66 6.10
C VAL A 8 -28.64 15.14 6.00
N ASP A 9 -27.84 14.88 7.04
CA ASP A 9 -26.38 14.92 6.96
C ASP A 9 -25.92 13.79 6.04
N GLY A 10 -26.06 14.01 4.74
CA GLY A 10 -25.25 13.31 3.75
C GLY A 10 -23.78 13.65 3.98
N PRO A 11 -22.84 12.76 3.63
CA PRO A 11 -21.42 13.05 3.78
C PRO A 11 -21.08 14.39 3.10
N ASN A 12 -20.43 15.29 3.85
CA ASN A 12 -19.99 16.58 3.32
C ASN A 12 -19.04 16.31 2.14
N PRO A 13 -19.28 16.84 0.93
CA PRO A 13 -18.40 16.62 -0.22
C PRO A 13 -16.94 17.08 0.00
N GLU A 14 -16.68 17.83 1.07
CA GLU A 14 -15.35 18.29 1.48
C GLU A 14 -14.50 17.23 2.20
N ASP A 15 -15.07 16.09 2.60
CA ASP A 15 -14.35 15.06 3.39
C ASP A 15 -13.48 14.11 2.53
N LEU A 16 -13.51 14.20 1.19
CA LEU A 16 -12.64 13.42 0.29
C LEU A 16 -11.43 14.25 -0.14
N ILE A 17 -10.52 14.54 0.78
CA ILE A 17 -9.23 15.15 0.43
C ILE A 17 -8.38 14.09 -0.32
N MET A 18 -8.47 14.07 -1.65
CA MET A 18 -7.56 13.33 -2.50
C MET A 18 -6.18 14.02 -2.50
N ARG A 19 -5.24 13.47 -1.73
CA ARG A 19 -3.84 13.92 -1.75
C ARG A 19 -3.12 13.27 -2.92
N GLN A 20 -2.71 14.07 -3.90
CA GLN A 20 -1.90 13.63 -5.03
C GLN A 20 -0.42 13.89 -4.72
N THR A 21 0.39 12.84 -4.81
CA THR A 21 1.85 12.94 -4.71
C THR A 21 2.45 12.65 -6.08
N SER A 22 3.34 13.52 -6.53
CA SER A 22 4.13 13.33 -7.75
C SER A 22 5.60 13.12 -7.39
N PHE A 23 6.26 12.16 -8.04
CA PHE A 23 7.66 11.86 -7.86
C PHE A 23 8.27 11.44 -9.20
N VAL A 24 9.55 11.75 -9.39
CA VAL A 24 10.31 11.31 -10.56
C VAL A 24 10.85 9.92 -10.27
N VAL A 25 10.69 9.01 -11.22
CA VAL A 25 11.17 7.62 -11.12
C VAL A 25 12.09 7.31 -12.28
N ASP A 26 13.05 6.41 -12.05
CA ASP A 26 13.89 5.86 -13.10
C ASP A 26 13.19 4.71 -13.85
N ASP A 27 13.75 4.32 -14.99
CA ASP A 27 13.19 3.25 -15.82
C ASP A 27 13.07 1.92 -15.09
N LYS A 28 13.99 1.64 -14.14
CA LYS A 28 13.93 0.41 -13.33
C LYS A 28 12.71 0.41 -12.43
N THR A 29 12.42 1.52 -11.77
CA THR A 29 11.23 1.66 -10.93
C THR A 29 9.96 1.57 -11.77
N VAL A 30 9.93 2.19 -12.96
CA VAL A 30 8.79 2.05 -13.89
C VAL A 30 8.55 0.59 -14.26
N LYS A 31 9.61 -0.14 -14.63
CA LYS A 31 9.51 -1.56 -14.96
C LYS A 31 8.99 -2.39 -13.78
N ALA A 32 9.51 -2.14 -12.58
CA ALA A 32 9.05 -2.83 -11.37
C ALA A 32 7.57 -2.56 -11.09
N LEU A 33 7.08 -1.33 -11.30
CA LEU A 33 5.66 -1.00 -11.15
C LEU A 33 4.78 -1.79 -12.13
N GLU A 34 5.20 -1.93 -13.39
CA GLU A 34 4.46 -2.73 -14.38
C GLU A 34 4.45 -4.23 -14.04
N GLU A 35 5.57 -4.81 -13.60
CA GLU A 35 5.63 -6.21 -13.15
C GLU A 35 4.73 -6.45 -11.93
N LEU A 36 4.70 -5.51 -10.99
CA LEU A 36 3.86 -5.58 -9.80
C LEU A 36 2.37 -5.37 -10.13
N LYS A 37 2.01 -4.59 -11.15
CA LYS A 37 0.62 -4.49 -11.63
C LYS A 37 0.09 -5.87 -12.04
N VAL A 38 0.88 -6.60 -12.82
CA VAL A 38 0.52 -7.96 -13.26
C VAL A 38 0.44 -8.90 -12.05
N THR A 39 1.46 -8.88 -11.19
CA THR A 39 1.53 -9.75 -10.00
C THR A 39 0.36 -9.53 -9.04
N PHE A 40 -0.06 -8.27 -8.84
CA PHE A 40 -1.16 -7.92 -7.96
C PHE A 40 -2.53 -7.93 -8.66
N GLY A 41 -2.59 -8.04 -9.99
CA GLY A 41 -3.83 -7.93 -10.75
C GLY A 41 -4.48 -6.55 -10.64
N VAL A 42 -3.68 -5.48 -10.69
CA VAL A 42 -4.15 -4.08 -10.62
C VAL A 42 -3.73 -3.30 -11.86
N THR A 43 -4.45 -2.23 -12.18
CA THR A 43 -4.22 -1.44 -13.41
C THR A 43 -3.49 -0.12 -13.18
N THR A 44 -3.36 0.34 -11.92
CA THR A 44 -2.82 1.68 -11.61
C THR A 44 -1.58 1.60 -10.71
N ASN A 45 -0.61 2.50 -10.95
CA ASN A 45 0.58 2.64 -10.10
C ASN A 45 0.21 2.93 -8.65
N ALA A 46 -0.80 3.78 -8.43
CA ALA A 46 -1.28 4.08 -7.08
C ALA A 46 -1.79 2.84 -6.34
N ALA A 47 -2.45 1.90 -7.02
CA ALA A 47 -2.88 0.64 -6.42
C ALA A 47 -1.68 -0.27 -6.08
N VAL A 48 -0.67 -0.31 -6.94
CA VAL A 48 0.59 -1.02 -6.66
C VAL A 48 1.25 -0.46 -5.41
N ILE A 49 1.42 0.86 -5.35
CA ILE A 49 2.08 1.55 -4.22
C ILE A 49 1.34 1.30 -2.91
N ARG A 50 -0.01 1.38 -2.91
CA ARG A 50 -0.80 1.06 -1.71
C ARG A 50 -0.58 -0.37 -1.22
N ARG A 51 -0.51 -1.34 -2.13
CA ARG A 51 -0.26 -2.75 -1.77
C ARG A 51 1.17 -2.96 -1.28
N ALA A 52 2.15 -2.36 -1.95
CA ALA A 52 3.55 -2.43 -1.54
C ALA A 52 3.74 -1.82 -0.14
N LEU A 53 3.11 -0.67 0.15
CA LEU A 53 3.14 -0.05 1.48
C LEU A 53 2.47 -0.94 2.55
N ALA A 54 1.35 -1.57 2.23
CA ALA A 54 0.70 -2.50 3.15
C ALA A 54 1.62 -3.70 3.48
N LEU A 55 2.30 -4.26 2.47
CA LEU A 55 3.29 -5.33 2.67
C LEU A 55 4.49 -4.87 3.50
N ALA A 56 5.03 -3.69 3.20
CA ALA A 56 6.14 -3.11 3.97
C ALA A 56 5.75 -2.87 5.43
N LYS A 57 4.52 -2.41 5.68
CA LYS A 57 4.00 -2.24 7.04
C LYS A 57 3.90 -3.58 7.77
N VAL A 58 3.28 -4.60 7.15
CA VAL A 58 3.19 -5.93 7.75
C VAL A 58 4.57 -6.51 8.03
N ALA A 59 5.51 -6.34 7.11
CA ALA A 59 6.89 -6.78 7.29
C ALA A 59 7.55 -6.07 8.49
N ALA A 60 7.39 -4.75 8.60
CA ALA A 60 7.93 -3.98 9.73
C ALA A 60 7.28 -4.36 11.07
N ASP A 61 5.96 -4.54 11.10
CA ASP A 61 5.21 -4.91 12.30
C ASP A 61 5.58 -6.32 12.81
N ASN A 62 6.13 -7.18 11.94
CA ASN A 62 6.54 -8.56 12.26
C ASN A 62 8.05 -8.76 12.19
N ALA A 63 8.83 -7.68 12.06
CA ALA A 63 10.28 -7.78 12.03
C ALA A 63 10.79 -8.21 13.41
N ASP A 64 11.85 -9.02 13.43
CA ASP A 64 12.53 -9.35 14.67
C ASP A 64 13.27 -8.13 15.27
N SER A 65 13.91 -8.31 16.42
CA SER A 65 14.71 -7.26 17.07
C SER A 65 15.87 -6.75 16.21
N GLU A 66 16.24 -7.47 15.15
CA GLU A 66 17.26 -7.08 14.18
C GLU A 66 16.67 -6.42 12.93
N HIS A 67 15.38 -6.06 12.95
CA HIS A 67 14.65 -5.52 11.81
C HIS A 67 14.69 -6.42 10.57
N THR A 68 14.61 -7.73 10.77
CA THR A 68 14.61 -8.69 9.67
C THR A 68 13.32 -9.50 9.60
N ILE A 69 13.01 -9.99 8.40
CA ILE A 69 11.97 -10.98 8.17
C ILE A 69 12.59 -12.22 7.51
N THR A 70 12.11 -13.40 7.87
CA THR A 70 12.50 -14.65 7.21
C THR A 70 11.38 -15.11 6.29
N ILE A 71 11.68 -15.21 4.99
CA ILE A 71 10.78 -15.77 4.00
C ILE A 71 11.07 -17.27 3.90
N VAL A 72 10.12 -18.10 4.31
CA VAL A 72 10.20 -19.55 4.16
C VAL A 72 9.47 -19.96 2.89
N ARG A 73 10.19 -20.56 1.94
CA ARG A 73 9.62 -21.05 0.67
C ARG A 73 9.08 -22.46 0.82
N LYS A 74 8.31 -22.92 -0.17
CA LYS A 74 7.69 -24.27 -0.17
C LYS A 74 8.71 -25.42 -0.12
N ASP A 75 9.91 -25.18 -0.62
CA ASP A 75 11.04 -26.11 -0.58
C ASP A 75 11.80 -26.10 0.77
N LYS A 76 11.27 -25.39 1.77
CA LYS A 76 11.89 -25.13 3.08
C LYS A 76 13.20 -24.34 3.01
N SER A 77 13.52 -23.74 1.87
CA SER A 77 14.61 -22.76 1.84
C SER A 77 14.18 -21.49 2.58
N GLU A 78 15.11 -20.94 3.35
CA GLU A 78 14.92 -19.72 4.13
C GLU A 78 15.71 -18.59 3.50
N GLN A 79 15.08 -17.42 3.39
CA GLN A 79 15.74 -16.19 2.98
C GLN A 79 15.50 -15.13 4.04
N LYS A 80 16.57 -14.73 4.75
CA LYS A 80 16.56 -13.61 5.69
C LYS A 80 16.67 -12.30 4.90
N VAL A 81 15.71 -11.40 5.11
CA VAL A 81 15.64 -10.09 4.47
C VAL A 81 15.74 -9.03 5.56
N LEU A 82 16.77 -8.18 5.47
CA LEU A 82 16.93 -7.01 6.33
C LEU A 82 16.02 -5.89 5.83
N LEU A 83 15.20 -5.32 6.71
CA LEU A 83 14.28 -4.23 6.39
C LEU A 83 14.85 -2.84 6.69
N SER A 84 15.89 -2.76 7.52
CA SER A 84 16.57 -1.50 7.84
C SER A 84 17.69 -1.20 6.83
N GLY A 85 17.68 0.04 6.32
CA GLY A 85 18.76 0.66 5.54
C GLY A 85 18.80 2.16 5.83
#